data_AF-A0A945D2W7-F1
#
_entry.id   AF-A0A945D2W7-F1
#
_cell.length_a   1.000
_cell.length_b   1.000
_cell.length_c   1.000
_cell.angle_alpha   90.00
_cell.angle_beta   90.00
_cell.angle_gamma   90.00
#
_symmetry.space_group_name_H-M   'P 1'
#
loop_
_entity.id
_entity.type
_entity.pdbx_description
1 polymer ?
#
loop_
_entity_poly.entity_id
_entity_poly.type
_entity_poly.pdbx_seq_one_letter_code
_entity_poly.pdbx_strand_id
1 'polypeptide(L)' 'MPDIEVRDADGKLLQTYTIIVAEYGTLITDDDLFEMAKNNLIEDELVGENQLDELTFNLAE' A
#
# COMPACT_ATOMS: atom_id res chain seq x y z
N MET A 1 11.89 7.50 -0.29
CA MET A 1 10.46 7.56 0.01
C MET A 1 9.80 6.76 -1.09
N PRO A 2 9.44 5.50 -0.83
CA PRO A 2 8.78 4.67 -1.82
C PRO A 2 7.33 5.11 -1.98
N ASP A 3 6.87 5.13 -3.24
CA ASP A 3 5.47 5.31 -3.59
C ASP A 3 4.86 3.94 -3.90
N ILE A 4 3.68 3.66 -3.36
CA ILE A 4 2.97 2.41 -3.54
C ILE A 4 1.69 2.69 -4.31
N GLU A 5 1.58 2.13 -5.50
CA GLU A 5 0.33 2.10 -6.25
C GLU A 5 -0.55 0.96 -5.80
N VAL A 6 -1.78 1.28 -5.43
CA VAL A 6 -2.83 0.31 -5.11
C VAL A 6 -3.81 0.27 -6.26
N ARG A 7 -4.02 -0.92 -6.82
CA ARG A 7 -4.98 -1.16 -7.91
C ARG A 7 -6.05 -2.14 -7.48
N ASP A 8 -7.26 -1.94 -8.00
CA ASP A 8 -8.35 -2.89 -7.82
C ASP A 8 -8.17 -4.16 -8.68
N ALA A 9 -9.10 -5.10 -8.53
CA ALA A 9 -9.11 -6.36 -9.29
C ALA A 9 -9.20 -6.16 -10.82
N ASP A 10 -9.75 -5.03 -11.27
CA ASP A 10 -9.84 -4.65 -12.69
C ASP A 10 -8.55 -3.94 -13.18
N GLY A 11 -7.55 -3.76 -12.31
CA GLY A 11 -6.28 -3.11 -12.60
C GLY A 11 -6.33 -1.57 -12.59
N LYS A 12 -7.47 -0.98 -12.20
CA LYS A 12 -7.64 0.46 -12.08
C LYS A 12 -6.93 0.97 -10.84
N LEU A 13 -6.19 2.07 -10.99
CA LEU A 13 -5.54 2.74 -9.86
C LEU A 13 -6.60 3.30 -8.91
N LEU A 14 -6.55 2.84 -7.66
CA LEU A 14 -7.38 3.32 -6.56
C LEU A 14 -6.69 4.50 -5.87
N GLN A 15 -5.44 4.30 -5.47
CA GLN A 15 -4.69 5.27 -4.68
C GLN A 15 -3.18 5.06 -4.81
N THR A 16 -2.42 6.14 -4.57
CA THR A 16 -0.96 6.08 -4.42
C THR A 16 -0.58 6.57 -3.03
N TYR A 17 0.18 5.77 -2.28
CA TYR A 17 0.68 6.13 -0.95
C TYR A 17 2.18 6.38 -0.98
N THR A 18 2.59 7.56 -0.52
CA THR A 18 4.00 7.86 -0.24
C THR A 18 4.32 7.46 1.20
N ILE A 19 5.12 6.41 1.40
CA ILE A 19 5.49 5.96 2.75
C ILE A 19 6.77 6.67 3.21
N ILE A 20 6.68 7.29 4.39
CA ILE A 20 7.79 8.00 5.02
C ILE A 20 8.33 7.14 6.16
N VAL A 21 9.46 6.46 5.92
CA VAL A 21 10.14 5.68 6.96
C VAL A 21 11.14 6.60 7.68
N ALA A 22 10.88 6.91 8.94
CA ALA A 22 11.68 7.87 9.73
C ALA A 22 12.76 7.21 10.60
N GLU A 23 12.80 5.89 10.73
CA GLU A 23 13.71 5.22 11.65
C GLU A 23 15.00 4.74 10.97
N TYR A 24 16.13 5.29 11.44
CA TYR A 24 17.47 4.85 11.06
C TYR A 24 17.77 3.46 11.64
N GLY A 25 18.04 2.48 10.77
CA GLY A 25 18.59 1.17 11.15
C GLY A 25 17.62 -0.01 11.05
N THR A 26 16.35 0.22 10.74
CA THR A 26 15.38 -0.85 10.45
C THR A 26 15.42 -1.16 8.96
N LEU A 27 15.70 -2.42 8.60
CA LEU A 27 15.52 -2.91 7.24
C LEU A 27 14.02 -3.01 6.99
N ILE A 28 13.50 -2.16 6.10
CA ILE A 28 12.11 -2.21 5.66
C ILE A 28 12.08 -2.94 4.33
N THR A 29 11.24 -3.97 4.25
CA THR A 29 11.00 -4.76 3.04
C THR A 29 9.78 -4.23 2.29
N ASP A 30 9.61 -4.67 1.05
CA ASP A 30 8.44 -4.33 0.25
C ASP A 30 7.14 -4.86 0.90
N ASP A 31 7.20 -6.00 1.59
CA ASP A 31 6.07 -6.56 2.33
C ASP A 31 5.62 -5.64 3.48
N ASP A 32 6.57 -5.07 4.24
CA ASP A 32 6.28 -4.11 5.30
C ASP A 32 5.58 -2.86 4.74
N LEU A 33 6.05 -2.38 3.58
CA LEU A 33 5.48 -1.25 2.88
C LEU A 33 4.05 -1.55 2.41
N PHE A 34 3.81 -2.74 1.87
CA PHE A 34 2.47 -3.15 1.43
C PHE A 34 1.51 -3.35 2.61
N GLU A 35 1.97 -3.86 3.76
CA GLU A 35 1.15 -3.92 4.97
C GLU A 35 0.74 -2.52 5.45
N MET A 36 1.65 -1.55 5.41
CA MET A 36 1.31 -0.15 5.72
C MET A 36 0.27 0.42 4.75
N ALA A 37 0.41 0.17 3.45
CA ALA A 37 -0.57 0.59 2.44
C ALA A 37 -1.95 -0.06 2.65
N LYS A 38 -1.99 -1.35 3.02
CA LYS A 38 -3.25 -2.05 3.35
C LYS A 38 -3.98 -1.41 4.52
N ASN A 39 -3.27 -1.10 5.60
CA ASN A 39 -3.87 -0.46 6.77
C ASN A 39 -4.42 0.94 6.42
N ASN A 40 -3.66 1.73 5.66
CA ASN A 40 -4.11 3.05 5.22
C ASN A 40 -5.38 2.97 4.35
N LEU A 41 -5.52 1.98 3.47
CA LEU A 41 -6.72 1.81 2.66
C LEU A 41 -7.98 1.53 3.48
N ILE A 42 -7.84 0.74 4.55
CA ILE A 42 -8.95 0.47 5.48
C ILE A 42 -9.27 1.73 6.27
N GLU A 43 -8.26 2.43 6.79
CA GLU A 43 -8.44 3.67 7.55
C GLU A 43 -9.07 4.79 6.72
N ASP A 44 -8.72 4.87 5.44
CA ASP A 44 -9.29 5.83 4.48
C ASP A 44 -10.69 5.41 3.97
N GLU A 45 -11.25 4.29 4.46
CA GLU A 45 -12.54 3.72 4.06
C GLU A 45 -12.65 3.46 2.53
N LEU A 46 -11.52 3.29 1.84
CA LEU A 46 -11.48 3.06 0.39
C LEU A 46 -11.88 1.64 0.03
N VAL A 47 -11.57 0.68 0.91
CA VAL A 47 -11.89 -0.75 0.75
C VAL A 47 -12.23 -1.36 2.12
N GLY A 48 -13.09 -2.39 2.12
CA GLY A 48 -13.32 -3.20 3.31
C GLY A 48 -12.24 -4.27 3.49
N GLU A 49 -12.09 -4.81 4.71
CA GLU A 49 -11.11 -5.86 5.05
C GLU A 49 -11.20 -7.08 4.09
N ASN A 50 -12.42 -7.43 3.66
CA ASN A 50 -12.66 -8.58 2.77
C ASN A 50 -12.23 -8.35 1.32
N GLN A 51 -11.87 -7.13 0.93
CA GLN A 51 -11.49 -6.78 -0.45
C GLN A 51 -9.98 -6.68 -0.63
N LEU A 52 -9.20 -6.76 0.45
CA LEU A 52 -7.75 -6.56 0.42
C LEU A 52 -6.99 -7.62 -0.41
N ASP A 53 -7.49 -8.85 -0.41
CA ASP A 53 -6.85 -9.97 -1.14
C ASP A 53 -7.02 -9.84 -2.66
N GLU A 54 -7.96 -9.01 -3.12
CA GLU A 54 -8.20 -8.74 -4.54
C GLU A 54 -7.36 -7.57 -5.08
N LEU A 55 -6.63 -6.87 -4.20
CA LEU A 55 -5.85 -5.69 -4.57
C LEU A 55 -4.45 -6.07 -5.01
N THR A 56 -3.94 -5.30 -5.97
CA THR A 56 -2.53 -5.37 -6.39
C THR A 56 -1.77 -4.17 -5.87
N PHE A 57 -0.62 -4.43 -5.24
CA PHE A 57 0.29 -3.43 -4.71
C PHE A 57 1.59 -3.46 -5.51
N ASN A 58 2.00 -2.32 -6.04
CA ASN A 58 3.27 -2.18 -6.75
C ASN A 58 4.04 -0.98 -6.21
N LEU A 59 5.36 -1.12 -6.13
CA LEU A 59 6.23 0.04 -5.96
C LEU A 59 6.28 0.81 -7.28
N ALA A 60 6.04 2.12 -7.21
CA ALA A 60 6.26 3.02 -8.33
C ALA A 60 7.76 3.36 -8.44
N GLU A 61 8.28 3.35 -9.68
CA GLU A 61 9.66 3.75 -10.02
C GLU A 61 9.84 5.28 -10.07
#